data_AF-A0AAW2L587-F1
#
_entry.id   AF-A0AAW2L587-F1
#
_cell.length_a   1.000
_cell.length_b   1.000
_cell.length_c   1.000
_cell.angle_alpha   90.00
_cell.angle_beta   90.00
_cell.angle_gamma   90.00
#
_symmetry.space_group_name_H-M   'P 1'
#
loop_
_entity.id
_entity.type
_entity.pdbx_description
1 polymer ?
#
loop_
_entity_poly.entity_id
_entity_poly.type
_entity_poly.pdbx_seq_one_letter_code
_entity_poly.pdbx_strand_id
1 'polypeptide(L)'
;MEAIRAASEAEPDIAHLSGIAAITLEGLFSSLNYFFAGNGARAYDYQLALQRFVKKDEGGWTTTFNLWCLNPAVVFKNIAESSQSVILTSGTLSPLNTFSSELGVQFGTCLEAPHVIDVDSQVWAAAIANGPGNYPLNASYRTADEYAFQDAVGSSLEEICKIVPGGCLVFFPSYKLLDKVSTRWQETGQWSQLNAQKSFFVEPRGSSQDSFERVLKGYYNSIRQGRRQVSGRKIRGKKLGLKNGNMVESQKDSKKDGAAFLAVCRGKVFCYSFI
;
A
#
# COMPACT_ATOMS: atom_id res chain seq x y z
N MET A 1 -25.09 14.90 -13.26
CA MET A 1 -26.42 14.35 -12.92
C MET A 1 -27.46 14.66 -14.00
N GLU A 2 -27.34 15.79 -14.74
CA GLU A 2 -28.23 16.10 -15.87
C GLU A 2 -28.09 15.16 -17.08
N ALA A 3 -26.89 14.67 -17.42
CA ALA A 3 -26.73 13.77 -18.57
C ALA A 3 -27.41 12.40 -18.41
N ILE A 4 -27.54 11.89 -17.18
CA ILE A 4 -28.23 10.61 -16.91
C ILE A 4 -29.73 10.78 -17.16
N ARG A 5 -30.29 11.96 -16.84
CA ARG A 5 -31.72 12.25 -17.06
C ARG A 5 -32.03 12.40 -18.55
N ALA A 6 -31.15 13.08 -19.29
CA ALA A 6 -31.29 13.24 -20.74
C ALA A 6 -31.15 11.92 -21.52
N ALA A 7 -30.30 10.99 -21.07
CA ALA A 7 -30.16 9.67 -21.71
C ALA A 7 -31.33 8.71 -21.40
N SER A 8 -32.06 8.95 -20.29
CA SER A 8 -33.19 8.11 -19.85
C SER A 8 -34.54 8.54 -20.43
N GLU A 9 -34.68 9.76 -20.95
CA GLU A 9 -35.94 10.34 -21.46
C GLU A 9 -36.02 10.38 -22.99
N ALA A 10 -35.12 9.68 -23.71
CA ALA A 10 -35.04 9.75 -25.17
C ALA A 10 -36.07 8.84 -25.89
N GLU A 11 -36.78 9.41 -26.87
CA GLU A 11 -37.65 8.71 -27.82
C GLU A 11 -36.88 7.68 -28.66
N PRO A 12 -37.49 6.54 -29.03
CA PRO A 12 -36.78 5.34 -29.52
C PRO A 12 -36.08 5.48 -30.89
N ASP A 13 -36.32 6.55 -31.65
CA ASP A 13 -35.80 6.72 -33.01
C ASP A 13 -34.62 7.73 -33.11
N ILE A 14 -34.10 8.22 -31.99
CA ILE A 14 -32.98 9.18 -31.99
C ILE A 14 -31.70 8.48 -31.52
N ALA A 15 -30.64 8.57 -32.34
CA ALA A 15 -29.31 8.11 -31.96
C ALA A 15 -28.84 8.83 -30.69
N HIS A 16 -28.66 8.09 -29.61
CA HIS A 16 -28.24 8.62 -28.31
C HIS A 16 -26.87 8.09 -27.91
N LEU A 17 -26.13 8.87 -27.12
CA LEU A 17 -24.85 8.46 -26.55
C LEU A 17 -25.08 7.42 -25.44
N SER A 18 -24.19 6.44 -25.35
CA SER A 18 -24.19 5.54 -24.19
C SER A 18 -23.84 6.31 -22.91
N GLY A 19 -24.33 5.85 -21.76
CA GLY A 19 -24.04 6.50 -20.47
C GLY A 19 -22.53 6.62 -20.17
N ILE A 20 -21.73 5.62 -20.57
CA ILE A 20 -20.26 5.65 -20.44
C ILE A 20 -19.65 6.75 -21.33
N ALA A 21 -20.12 6.87 -22.57
CA ALA A 21 -19.64 7.92 -23.48
C ALA A 21 -20.01 9.31 -22.96
N ALA A 22 -21.23 9.49 -22.45
CA ALA A 22 -21.69 10.75 -21.86
C ALA A 22 -20.82 11.16 -20.65
N ILE A 23 -20.59 10.26 -19.69
CA ILE A 23 -19.74 10.52 -18.51
C ILE A 23 -18.31 10.86 -18.93
N THR A 24 -17.77 10.13 -19.93
CA THR A 24 -16.42 10.38 -20.45
C THR A 24 -16.31 11.77 -21.07
N LEU A 25 -17.31 12.18 -21.85
CA LEU A 25 -17.35 13.51 -22.46
C LEU A 25 -17.53 14.61 -21.41
N GLU A 26 -18.39 14.43 -20.41
CA GLU A 26 -18.54 15.36 -19.30
C GLU A 26 -17.20 15.57 -18.56
N GLY A 27 -16.48 14.48 -18.26
CA GLY A 27 -15.16 14.54 -17.63
C GLY A 27 -14.11 15.26 -18.49
N LEU A 28 -14.12 15.01 -19.80
CA LEU A 28 -13.25 15.68 -20.76
C LEU A 28 -13.54 17.18 -20.82
N PHE A 29 -14.80 17.57 -21.00
CA PHE A 29 -15.18 18.98 -21.06
C PHE A 29 -14.89 19.72 -19.76
N SER A 30 -15.12 19.09 -18.61
CA SER A 30 -14.72 19.65 -17.32
C SER A 30 -13.21 19.92 -17.28
N SER A 31 -12.39 18.96 -17.70
CA SER A 31 -10.93 19.12 -17.75
C SER A 31 -10.49 20.21 -18.73
N LEU A 32 -11.13 20.29 -19.91
CA LEU A 32 -10.85 21.33 -20.91
C LEU A 32 -11.28 22.73 -20.45
N ASN A 33 -12.39 22.84 -19.70
CA ASN A 33 -12.80 24.11 -19.11
C ASN A 33 -11.73 24.65 -18.15
N TYR A 34 -11.10 23.78 -17.35
CA TYR A 34 -9.97 24.19 -16.50
C TYR A 34 -8.72 24.54 -17.31
N PHE A 35 -8.43 23.78 -18.37
CA PHE A 35 -7.31 24.02 -19.28
C PHE A 35 -7.40 25.38 -19.98
N PHE A 36 -8.59 25.74 -20.50
CA PHE A 36 -8.83 27.00 -21.22
C PHE A 36 -9.25 28.16 -20.31
N ALA A 37 -9.43 27.93 -19.01
CA ALA A 37 -9.81 28.99 -18.07
C ALA A 37 -8.79 30.13 -18.04
N GLY A 38 -9.29 31.36 -17.85
CA GLY A 38 -8.47 32.57 -17.87
C GLY A 38 -7.85 32.86 -19.24
N ASN A 39 -8.58 32.59 -20.33
CA ASN A 39 -8.14 32.78 -21.72
C ASN A 39 -6.87 31.98 -22.06
N GLY A 40 -6.78 30.73 -21.57
CA GLY A 40 -5.64 29.85 -21.77
C GLY A 40 -4.44 30.10 -20.86
N ALA A 41 -4.54 30.98 -19.87
CA ALA A 41 -3.45 31.25 -18.93
C ALA A 41 -2.96 29.99 -18.18
N ARG A 42 -3.86 29.02 -17.95
CA ARG A 42 -3.56 27.75 -17.28
C ARG A 42 -2.99 26.69 -18.21
N ALA A 43 -2.93 26.91 -19.53
CA ALA A 43 -2.48 25.89 -20.48
C ALA A 43 -1.06 25.40 -20.21
N TYR A 44 -0.18 26.27 -19.69
CA TYR A 44 1.21 25.94 -19.33
C TYR A 44 1.33 24.99 -18.13
N ASP A 45 0.28 24.87 -17.31
CA ASP A 45 0.22 23.95 -16.19
C ASP A 45 -0.16 22.53 -16.61
N TYR A 46 -0.50 22.32 -17.89
CA TYR A 46 -0.95 21.03 -18.41
C TYR A 46 0.00 20.48 -19.46
N GLN A 47 0.13 19.16 -19.49
CA GLN A 47 0.85 18.42 -20.51
C GLN A 47 -0.06 17.45 -21.23
N LEU A 48 0.03 17.45 -22.56
CA LEU A 48 -0.70 16.53 -23.41
C LEU A 48 0.20 15.36 -23.80
N ALA A 49 -0.25 14.13 -23.52
CA ALA A 49 0.53 12.93 -23.79
C ALA A 49 -0.30 11.90 -24.55
N LEU A 50 0.18 11.54 -25.75
CA LEU A 50 -0.33 10.39 -26.50
C LEU A 50 0.50 9.16 -26.13
N GLN A 51 -0.14 8.20 -25.47
CA GLN A 51 0.49 6.93 -25.08
C GLN A 51 -0.06 5.80 -25.94
N ARG A 52 0.84 4.99 -26.51
CA ARG A 52 0.48 3.77 -27.23
C ARG A 52 1.05 2.58 -26.47
N PHE A 53 0.19 1.63 -26.13
CA PHE A 53 0.60 0.40 -25.48
C PHE A 53 0.03 -0.81 -26.20
N VAL A 54 0.80 -1.88 -26.21
CA VAL A 54 0.37 -3.18 -26.74
C VAL A 54 -0.33 -3.92 -25.62
N LYS A 55 -1.59 -4.32 -25.82
CA LYS A 55 -2.25 -5.23 -24.89
C LYS A 55 -1.56 -6.59 -24.96
N LYS A 56 -1.12 -7.11 -23.81
CA LYS A 56 -0.43 -8.40 -23.71
C LYS A 56 -1.24 -9.59 -24.25
N ASP A 57 -2.58 -9.52 -24.17
CA ASP A 57 -3.43 -10.69 -24.43
C ASP A 57 -4.15 -10.68 -25.79
N GLU A 58 -4.18 -9.54 -26.51
CA GLU A 58 -5.01 -9.39 -27.72
C GLU A 58 -4.25 -8.91 -28.97
N GLY A 59 -2.94 -8.64 -28.88
CA GLY A 59 -2.14 -8.13 -30.02
C GLY A 59 -2.56 -6.76 -30.54
N GLY A 60 -3.60 -6.16 -29.97
CA GLY A 60 -4.12 -4.84 -30.32
C GLY A 60 -3.32 -3.70 -29.70
N TRP A 61 -3.11 -2.65 -30.49
CA TRP A 61 -2.60 -1.38 -29.98
C TRP A 61 -3.75 -0.62 -29.33
N THR A 62 -3.56 -0.24 -28.07
CA THR A 62 -4.43 0.76 -27.44
C THR A 62 -3.70 2.10 -27.47
N THR A 63 -4.39 3.11 -27.99
CA THR A 63 -3.91 4.49 -27.98
C THR A 63 -4.71 5.27 -26.95
N THR A 64 -4.04 5.87 -25.99
CA THR A 64 -4.63 6.70 -24.95
C THR A 64 -4.13 8.13 -25.11
N PHE A 65 -5.08 9.06 -25.11
CA PHE A 65 -4.80 10.48 -25.10
C PHE A 65 -4.99 11.00 -23.67
N ASN A 66 -3.94 11.58 -23.09
CA ASN A 66 -3.94 12.06 -21.73
C ASN A 66 -3.74 13.57 -21.70
N LEU A 67 -4.50 14.24 -20.83
CA LEU A 67 -4.29 15.63 -20.46
C LEU A 67 -3.94 15.66 -18.97
N TRP A 68 -2.67 15.91 -18.65
CA TRP A 68 -2.16 15.89 -17.27
C TRP A 68 -2.02 17.30 -16.73
N CYS A 69 -2.66 17.60 -15.61
CA CYS A 69 -2.39 18.81 -14.84
C CYS A 69 -1.14 18.57 -13.98
N LEU A 70 -0.07 19.32 -14.22
CA LEU A 70 1.19 19.22 -13.51
C LEU A 70 1.25 20.14 -12.29
N ASN A 71 0.33 21.10 -12.19
CA ASN A 71 0.27 22.07 -11.10
C ASN A 71 -1.03 21.93 -10.29
N PRO A 72 -1.00 21.31 -9.09
CA PRO A 72 -2.19 21.13 -8.29
C PRO A 72 -2.78 22.45 -7.76
N ALA A 73 -2.01 23.54 -7.73
CA ALA A 73 -2.48 24.87 -7.35
C ALA A 73 -3.63 25.37 -8.24
N VAL A 74 -3.68 24.95 -9.52
CA VAL A 74 -4.73 25.35 -10.47
C VAL A 74 -6.11 24.95 -9.96
N VAL A 75 -6.22 23.74 -9.41
CA VAL A 75 -7.47 23.20 -8.87
C VAL A 75 -7.72 23.76 -7.48
N PHE A 76 -6.69 23.77 -6.63
CA PHE A 76 -6.82 24.21 -5.25
C PHE A 76 -7.20 25.69 -5.12
N LYS A 77 -6.72 26.55 -6.02
CA LYS A 77 -7.05 27.97 -6.05
C LYS A 77 -8.56 28.22 -6.08
N ASN A 78 -9.29 27.52 -6.96
CA ASN A 78 -10.75 27.67 -7.04
C ASN A 78 -11.44 27.25 -5.74
N ILE A 79 -10.95 26.20 -5.07
CA ILE A 79 -11.46 25.75 -3.76
C ILE A 79 -11.20 26.83 -2.70
N ALA A 80 -9.99 27.38 -2.66
CA ALA A 80 -9.62 28.43 -1.72
C ALA A 80 -10.44 29.72 -1.93
N GLU A 81 -10.68 30.14 -3.18
CA GLU A 81 -11.44 31.35 -3.50
C GLU A 81 -12.95 31.22 -3.25
N SER A 82 -13.51 30.01 -3.41
CA SER A 82 -14.94 29.73 -3.19
C SER A 82 -15.29 29.41 -1.74
N SER A 83 -14.29 29.18 -0.88
CA SER A 83 -14.47 28.80 0.51
C SER A 83 -14.18 29.96 1.44
N GLN A 84 -14.95 30.09 2.53
CA GLN A 84 -14.66 31.09 3.55
C GLN A 84 -13.41 30.73 4.38
N SER A 85 -13.17 29.43 4.58
CA SER A 85 -11.98 28.90 5.27
C SER A 85 -11.69 27.48 4.80
N VAL A 86 -10.42 27.16 4.60
CA VAL A 86 -9.95 25.79 4.30
C VAL A 86 -9.01 25.35 5.42
N ILE A 87 -9.32 24.23 6.07
CA ILE A 87 -8.51 23.64 7.13
C ILE A 87 -7.97 22.31 6.60
N LEU A 88 -6.64 22.17 6.59
CA LEU A 88 -5.97 20.94 6.19
C LEU A 88 -5.33 20.28 7.41
N THR A 89 -5.73 19.04 7.67
CA THR A 89 -5.24 18.26 8.80
C THR A 89 -4.74 16.90 8.30
N SER A 90 -3.53 16.52 8.67
CA SER A 90 -3.07 15.13 8.54
C SER A 90 -1.92 14.87 9.52
N GLY A 91 -1.81 13.61 9.96
CA GLY A 91 -0.77 13.18 10.90
C GLY A 91 0.62 13.03 10.29
N THR A 92 0.77 13.25 8.97
CA THR A 92 2.04 13.06 8.25
C THR A 92 2.36 14.21 7.29
N LEU A 93 1.70 15.37 7.45
CA LEU A 93 1.99 16.58 6.68
C LEU A 93 3.28 17.24 7.18
N SER A 94 4.42 16.69 6.78
CA SER A 94 5.72 17.34 6.97
C SER A 94 6.61 17.09 5.76
N PRO A 95 7.36 18.10 5.27
CA PRO A 95 7.40 19.49 5.72
C PRO A 95 6.25 20.36 5.16
N LEU A 96 5.65 21.22 6.00
CA LEU A 96 4.48 22.05 5.63
C LEU A 96 4.76 23.07 4.51
N ASN A 97 5.98 23.58 4.42
CA ASN A 97 6.36 24.58 3.42
C ASN A 97 6.29 24.03 1.99
N THR A 98 6.72 22.79 1.78
CA THR A 98 6.65 22.13 0.47
C THR A 98 5.20 21.96 0.04
N PHE A 99 4.34 21.55 0.97
CA PHE A 99 2.92 21.36 0.70
C PHE A 99 2.21 22.68 0.35
N SER A 100 2.50 23.74 1.09
CA SER A 100 2.03 25.11 0.80
C SER A 100 2.46 25.58 -0.58
N SER A 101 3.73 25.35 -0.95
CA SER A 101 4.24 25.69 -2.28
C SER A 101 3.59 24.89 -3.39
N GLU A 102 3.36 23.58 -3.21
CA GLU A 102 2.69 22.73 -4.20
C GLU A 102 1.25 23.19 -4.46
N LEU A 103 0.52 23.60 -3.41
CA LEU A 103 -0.85 24.09 -3.53
C LEU A 103 -0.96 25.55 -3.98
N GLY A 104 0.15 26.27 -4.10
CA GLY A 104 0.18 27.68 -4.52
C GLY A 104 -0.57 28.63 -3.57
N VAL A 105 -0.69 28.25 -2.29
CA VAL A 105 -1.34 29.06 -1.25
C VAL A 105 -0.44 29.19 -0.04
N GLN A 106 -0.52 30.32 0.66
CA GLN A 106 0.11 30.47 1.97
C GLN A 106 -0.92 30.20 3.06
N PHE A 107 -0.64 29.23 3.93
CA PHE A 107 -1.46 28.96 5.10
C PHE A 107 -1.12 29.97 6.20
N GLY A 108 -2.09 30.80 6.58
CA GLY A 108 -1.89 31.84 7.61
C GLY A 108 -1.65 31.28 9.02
N THR A 109 -2.17 30.09 9.30
CA THR A 109 -1.95 29.36 10.55
C THR A 109 -1.42 27.98 10.25
N CYS A 110 -0.21 27.69 10.70
CA CYS A 110 0.40 26.37 10.64
C CYS A 110 0.64 25.88 12.07
N LEU A 111 0.18 24.67 12.36
CA LEU A 111 0.40 24.02 13.64
C LEU A 111 0.98 22.64 13.39
N GLU A 112 2.18 22.41 13.90
CA GLU A 112 2.76 21.08 14.03
C GLU A 112 2.65 20.70 15.51
N ALA A 113 1.70 19.81 15.82
CA ALA A 113 1.53 19.33 17.18
C ALA A 113 2.71 18.43 17.56
N PRO A 114 3.25 18.53 18.78
CA PRO A 114 4.27 17.60 19.25
C PRO A 114 3.71 16.17 19.19
N HIS A 115 4.59 15.21 18.91
CA HIS A 115 4.21 13.81 18.92
C HIS A 115 3.63 13.42 20.29
N VAL A 116 2.47 12.75 20.26
CA VAL A 116 1.77 12.27 21.48
C VAL A 116 2.50 11.07 22.11
N ILE A 117 3.40 10.44 21.36
CA ILE A 117 4.17 9.28 21.81
C ILE A 117 5.47 9.69 22.48
N ASP A 118 5.85 8.94 23.51
CA ASP A 118 7.20 8.98 24.05
C ASP A 118 8.14 8.24 23.09
N VAL A 119 8.98 9.02 22.41
CA VAL A 119 9.89 8.54 21.37
C VAL A 119 10.91 7.55 21.96
N ASP A 120 11.30 7.70 23.23
CA ASP A 120 12.34 6.85 23.83
C ASP A 120 11.82 5.46 24.22
N SER A 121 10.50 5.32 24.43
CA SER A 121 9.92 4.07 24.93
C SER A 121 8.92 3.40 23.97
N GLN A 122 8.31 4.15 23.05
CA GLN A 122 7.19 3.62 22.24
C GLN A 122 7.54 3.37 20.77
N VAL A 123 8.53 4.06 20.20
CA VAL A 123 8.87 3.93 18.78
C VAL A 123 10.37 3.96 18.57
N TRP A 124 10.89 2.93 17.90
CA TRP A 124 12.26 2.91 17.42
C TRP A 124 12.28 2.91 15.89
N ALA A 125 13.04 3.83 15.30
CA ALA A 125 13.21 3.97 13.86
C ALA A 125 14.69 3.90 13.51
N ALA A 126 15.04 3.08 12.52
CA ALA A 126 16.41 2.94 12.03
C ALA A 126 16.45 2.61 10.54
N ALA A 127 17.55 3.01 9.90
CA ALA A 127 17.87 2.61 8.53
C ALA A 127 18.86 1.45 8.54
N ILE A 128 18.46 0.33 7.93
CA ILE A 128 19.32 -0.86 7.80
C ILE A 128 19.93 -0.85 6.39
N ALA A 129 21.21 -0.48 6.29
CA ALA A 129 21.89 -0.35 5.01
C ALA A 129 22.45 -1.69 4.48
N ASN A 130 22.80 -2.63 5.36
CA ASN A 130 23.42 -3.91 5.01
C ASN A 130 22.70 -5.07 5.70
N GLY A 131 22.54 -6.17 4.97
CA GLY A 131 21.98 -7.42 5.47
C GLY A 131 23.03 -8.39 6.01
N PRO A 132 22.64 -9.63 6.34
CA PRO A 132 23.56 -10.68 6.75
C PRO A 132 24.70 -10.87 5.74
N GLY A 133 25.91 -11.12 6.25
CA GLY A 133 27.11 -11.20 5.40
C GLY A 133 27.61 -9.85 4.88
N ASN A 134 27.13 -8.73 5.43
CA ASN A 134 27.49 -7.36 5.04
C ASN A 134 27.13 -7.03 3.58
N TYR A 135 26.08 -7.65 3.04
CA TYR A 135 25.60 -7.38 1.69
C TYR A 135 24.76 -6.08 1.66
N PRO A 136 25.02 -5.14 0.74
CA PRO A 136 24.29 -3.87 0.68
C PRO A 136 22.84 -4.05 0.24
N LEU A 137 21.89 -3.58 1.05
CA LEU A 137 20.45 -3.64 0.76
C LEU A 137 20.02 -2.46 -0.11
N ASN A 138 20.47 -2.46 -1.37
CA ASN A 138 20.14 -1.44 -2.36
C ASN A 138 19.06 -1.94 -3.33
N ALA A 139 17.85 -1.39 -3.25
CA ALA A 139 16.73 -1.73 -4.13
C ALA A 139 16.67 -0.89 -5.43
N SER A 140 17.79 -0.38 -5.92
CA SER A 140 17.85 0.36 -7.19
C SER A 140 17.45 -0.52 -8.39
N TYR A 141 17.08 0.10 -9.51
CA TYR A 141 16.71 -0.63 -10.74
C TYR A 141 17.80 -1.60 -11.21
N ARG A 142 19.08 -1.29 -10.96
CA ARG A 142 20.21 -2.14 -11.37
C ARG A 142 20.36 -3.38 -10.49
N THR A 143 20.22 -3.20 -9.18
CA THR A 143 20.54 -4.22 -8.17
C THR A 143 19.33 -5.05 -7.76
N ALA A 144 18.10 -4.55 -7.95
CA ALA A 144 16.88 -5.27 -7.60
C ALA A 144 16.70 -6.59 -8.37
N ASP A 145 17.33 -6.71 -9.54
CA ASP A 145 17.26 -7.89 -10.40
C ASP A 145 18.33 -8.94 -10.05
N GLU A 146 19.29 -8.59 -9.19
CA GLU A 146 20.33 -9.52 -8.74
C GLU A 146 19.78 -10.50 -7.71
N TYR A 147 20.04 -11.80 -7.91
CA TYR A 147 19.62 -12.82 -6.95
C TYR A 147 20.26 -12.64 -5.57
N ALA A 148 21.50 -12.16 -5.50
CA ALA A 148 22.17 -11.87 -4.24
C ALA A 148 21.41 -10.83 -3.41
N PHE A 149 20.86 -9.79 -4.04
CA PHE A 149 20.01 -8.81 -3.38
C PHE A 149 18.71 -9.44 -2.86
N GLN A 150 18.04 -10.23 -3.71
CA GLN A 150 16.77 -10.88 -3.35
C GLN A 150 16.95 -11.85 -2.17
N ASP A 151 18.03 -12.63 -2.17
CA ASP A 151 18.37 -13.58 -1.10
C ASP A 151 18.78 -12.84 0.20
N ALA A 152 19.50 -11.71 0.08
CA ALA A 152 19.90 -10.88 1.22
C ALA A 152 18.69 -10.20 1.89
N VAL A 153 17.69 -9.74 1.12
CA VAL A 153 16.43 -9.21 1.67
C VAL A 153 15.70 -10.30 2.46
N GLY A 154 15.58 -11.50 1.91
CA GLY A 154 14.96 -12.64 2.61
C GLY A 154 15.69 -12.98 3.91
N SER A 155 17.03 -13.02 3.87
CA SER A 155 17.85 -13.35 5.05
C SER A 155 17.73 -12.29 6.13
N SER A 156 17.64 -11.01 5.72
CA SER A 156 17.41 -9.91 6.64
C SER A 156 16.04 -10.01 7.31
N LEU A 157 15.00 -10.37 6.54
CA LEU A 157 13.66 -10.59 7.08
C LEU A 157 13.59 -11.78 8.03
N GLU A 158 14.34 -12.85 7.79
CA GLU A 158 14.42 -13.98 8.71
C GLU A 158 14.97 -13.56 10.08
N GLU A 159 16.08 -12.81 10.11
CA GLU A 159 16.67 -12.31 11.36
C GLU A 159 15.72 -11.36 12.10
N ILE A 160 15.05 -10.46 11.38
CA ILE A 160 14.05 -9.56 11.96
C ILE A 160 12.87 -10.38 12.53
N CYS A 161 12.36 -11.35 11.78
CA CYS A 161 11.21 -12.16 12.21
C CYS A 161 11.51 -13.07 13.40
N LYS A 162 12.79 -13.43 13.65
CA LYS A 162 13.19 -14.18 14.85
C LYS A 162 13.06 -13.34 16.13
N ILE A 163 13.31 -12.03 16.04
CA ILE A 163 13.40 -11.15 17.20
C ILE A 163 12.09 -10.40 17.45
N VAL A 164 11.38 -10.01 16.39
CA VAL A 164 10.12 -9.24 16.51
C VAL A 164 8.97 -10.14 16.93
N PRO A 165 8.34 -9.91 18.10
CA PRO A 165 7.19 -10.71 18.54
C PRO A 165 5.92 -10.35 17.75
N GLY A 166 5.02 -11.32 17.58
CA GLY A 166 3.71 -11.05 16.97
C GLY A 166 3.80 -10.73 15.46
N GLY A 167 3.38 -9.53 15.07
CA GLY A 167 3.11 -9.15 13.68
C GLY A 167 4.20 -8.31 13.00
N CYS A 168 4.56 -8.64 11.75
CA CYS A 168 5.44 -7.84 10.91
C CYS A 168 4.69 -7.33 9.67
N LEU A 169 4.80 -6.04 9.35
CA LEU A 169 4.33 -5.47 8.09
C LEU A 169 5.54 -5.11 7.21
N VAL A 170 5.61 -5.65 6.00
CA VAL A 170 6.73 -5.45 5.08
C VAL A 170 6.18 -4.86 3.80
N PHE A 171 6.65 -3.67 3.44
CA PHE A 171 6.18 -2.98 2.25
C PHE A 171 7.24 -2.93 1.16
N PHE A 172 6.82 -3.20 -0.07
CA PHE A 172 7.63 -3.13 -1.27
C PHE A 172 7.23 -1.93 -2.15
N PRO A 173 8.17 -1.34 -2.91
CA PRO A 173 7.90 -0.20 -3.77
C PRO A 173 7.01 -0.53 -4.98
N SER A 174 6.87 -1.81 -5.34
CA SER A 174 5.98 -2.23 -6.45
C SER A 174 5.63 -3.71 -6.35
N TYR A 175 4.49 -4.10 -6.95
CA TYR A 175 4.15 -5.52 -7.13
C TYR A 175 5.21 -6.27 -7.93
N LYS A 176 5.82 -5.62 -8.92
CA LYS A 176 6.88 -6.25 -9.72
C LYS A 176 8.05 -6.72 -8.86
N LEU A 177 8.47 -5.93 -7.87
CA LEU A 177 9.55 -6.32 -6.96
C LEU A 177 9.08 -7.39 -5.97
N LEU A 178 7.89 -7.21 -5.38
CA LEU A 178 7.29 -8.19 -4.47
C LEU A 178 7.18 -9.58 -5.12
N ASP A 179 6.67 -9.64 -6.36
CA ASP A 179 6.53 -10.88 -7.12
C ASP A 179 7.90 -11.52 -7.35
N LYS A 180 8.91 -10.73 -7.78
CA LYS A 180 10.28 -11.21 -8.02
C LYS A 180 10.90 -11.85 -6.78
N VAL A 181 10.91 -11.14 -5.66
CA VAL A 181 11.51 -11.66 -4.41
C VAL A 181 10.74 -12.87 -3.91
N SER A 182 9.41 -12.86 -4.01
CA SER A 182 8.57 -13.97 -3.54
C SER A 182 8.81 -15.23 -4.37
N THR A 183 8.90 -15.11 -5.71
CA THR A 183 9.26 -16.23 -6.59
C THR A 183 10.65 -16.77 -6.25
N ARG A 184 11.64 -15.89 -6.12
CA ARG A 184 13.01 -16.29 -5.74
C ARG A 184 13.06 -17.03 -4.41
N TRP A 185 12.32 -16.57 -3.40
CA TRP A 185 12.25 -17.23 -2.10
C TRP A 185 11.57 -18.59 -2.15
N GLN A 186 10.58 -18.77 -3.04
CA GLN A 186 9.94 -20.07 -3.26
C GLN A 186 10.91 -21.05 -3.93
N GLU A 187 11.65 -20.61 -4.95
CA GLU A 187 12.63 -21.42 -5.68
C GLU A 187 13.81 -21.87 -4.82
N THR A 188 14.30 -21.00 -3.93
CA THR A 188 15.44 -21.29 -3.03
C THR A 188 15.04 -22.02 -1.75
N GLY A 189 13.73 -22.17 -1.49
CA GLY A 189 13.21 -22.70 -0.23
C GLY A 189 13.26 -21.70 0.94
N GLN A 190 13.75 -20.48 0.73
CA GLN A 190 13.78 -19.41 1.73
C GLN A 190 12.37 -19.02 2.22
N TRP A 191 11.37 -19.11 1.34
CA TRP A 191 9.96 -18.90 1.70
C TRP A 191 9.48 -19.86 2.80
N SER A 192 9.96 -21.10 2.77
CA SER A 192 9.65 -22.11 3.79
C SER A 192 10.36 -21.80 5.10
N GLN A 193 11.59 -21.27 5.05
CA GLN A 193 12.35 -20.85 6.23
C GLN A 193 11.68 -19.65 6.92
N LEU A 194 11.30 -18.64 6.14
CA LEU A 194 10.49 -17.51 6.60
C LEU A 194 9.16 -17.99 7.22
N ASN A 195 8.47 -18.91 6.55
CA ASN A 195 7.22 -19.47 7.04
C ASN A 195 7.37 -20.34 8.29
N ALA A 196 8.54 -20.89 8.55
CA ALA A 196 8.83 -21.62 9.78
C ALA A 196 8.91 -20.67 10.99
N GLN A 197 9.33 -19.42 10.78
CA GLN A 197 9.39 -18.39 11.82
C GLN A 197 8.02 -17.75 12.08
N LYS A 198 7.37 -17.25 11.02
CA LYS A 198 6.07 -16.56 11.08
C LYS A 198 5.19 -16.99 9.92
N SER A 199 3.88 -16.95 10.06
CA SER A 199 2.99 -17.18 8.90
C SER A 199 3.04 -15.98 7.95
N PHE A 200 3.49 -16.17 6.71
CA PHE A 200 3.56 -15.10 5.70
C PHE A 200 2.27 -15.01 4.90
N PHE A 201 1.78 -13.78 4.75
CA PHE A 201 0.62 -13.39 3.96
C PHE A 201 1.06 -12.38 2.91
N VAL A 202 0.48 -12.43 1.71
CA VAL A 202 0.83 -11.54 0.60
C VAL A 202 -0.41 -10.80 0.14
N GLU A 203 -0.28 -9.50 -0.06
CA GLU A 203 -1.32 -8.66 -0.62
C GLU A 203 -1.72 -9.17 -2.02
N PRO A 204 -2.99 -9.52 -2.25
CA PRO A 204 -3.44 -9.99 -3.54
C PRO A 204 -3.51 -8.83 -4.55
N ARG A 205 -3.08 -9.10 -5.79
CA ARG A 205 -3.00 -8.10 -6.86
C ARG A 205 -4.35 -7.91 -7.54
N GLY A 206 -4.82 -6.67 -7.63
CA GLY A 206 -5.99 -6.29 -8.45
C GLY A 206 -7.29 -7.01 -8.08
N SER A 207 -7.37 -7.55 -6.88
CA SER A 207 -8.42 -8.46 -6.47
C SER A 207 -9.56 -7.72 -5.76
N SER A 208 -10.76 -8.31 -5.75
CA SER A 208 -11.93 -7.72 -5.09
C SER A 208 -11.63 -7.45 -3.62
N GLN A 209 -12.26 -6.43 -3.05
CA GLN A 209 -12.10 -6.05 -1.64
C GLN A 209 -12.22 -7.27 -0.70
N ASP A 210 -13.13 -8.20 -0.99
CA ASP A 210 -13.33 -9.45 -0.24
C ASP A 210 -12.07 -10.32 -0.12
N SER A 211 -11.27 -10.41 -1.18
CA SER A 211 -10.05 -11.22 -1.18
C SER A 211 -8.98 -10.63 -0.26
N PHE A 212 -8.81 -9.31 -0.29
CA PHE A 212 -7.89 -8.59 0.58
C PHE A 212 -8.31 -8.74 2.05
N GLU A 213 -9.61 -8.57 2.34
CA GLU A 213 -10.16 -8.75 3.67
C GLU A 213 -9.95 -10.17 4.22
N ARG A 214 -10.10 -11.20 3.37
CA ARG A 214 -9.82 -12.60 3.76
C ARG A 214 -8.37 -12.81 4.17
N VAL A 215 -7.41 -12.33 3.38
CA VAL A 215 -5.98 -12.47 3.69
C VAL A 215 -5.64 -11.70 4.96
N LEU A 216 -6.15 -10.48 5.10
CA LEU A 216 -5.93 -9.64 6.28
C LEU A 216 -6.52 -10.26 7.55
N LYS A 217 -7.70 -10.89 7.45
CA LYS A 217 -8.29 -11.65 8.56
C LYS A 217 -7.42 -12.85 8.95
N GLY A 218 -6.82 -13.53 7.97
CA GLY A 218 -5.83 -14.58 8.21
C GLY A 218 -4.64 -14.07 9.02
N TYR A 219 -4.03 -12.97 8.58
CA TYR A 219 -2.93 -12.30 9.27
C TYR A 219 -3.25 -11.98 10.74
N TYR A 220 -4.37 -11.29 11.00
CA TYR A 220 -4.77 -10.95 12.37
C TYR A 220 -5.05 -12.17 13.25
N ASN A 221 -5.66 -13.22 12.68
CA ASN A 221 -5.92 -14.46 13.41
C ASN A 221 -4.63 -15.15 13.85
N SER A 222 -3.63 -15.23 12.97
CA SER A 222 -2.32 -15.81 13.30
C SER A 222 -1.61 -15.04 14.43
N ILE A 223 -1.69 -13.70 14.44
CA ILE A 223 -1.11 -12.90 15.54
C ILE A 223 -1.84 -13.13 16.87
N ARG A 224 -3.18 -13.14 16.84
CA ARG A 224 -4.00 -13.33 18.06
C ARG A 224 -3.80 -14.71 18.69
N GLN A 225 -3.61 -15.74 17.87
CA GLN A 225 -3.34 -17.09 18.34
C GLN A 225 -1.97 -17.20 19.04
N GLY A 226 -0.95 -16.51 18.53
CA GLY A 226 0.36 -16.41 19.21
C GLY A 226 0.28 -15.76 20.59
N ARG A 227 -0.43 -14.62 20.70
CA ARG A 227 -0.57 -13.87 21.98
C ARG A 227 -1.28 -14.64 23.10
N ARG A 228 -2.27 -15.48 22.79
CA ARG A 228 -3.05 -16.22 23.81
C ARG A 228 -2.23 -17.23 24.61
N GLN A 229 -1.08 -17.67 24.10
CA GLN A 229 -0.26 -18.68 24.78
C GLN A 229 0.75 -18.09 25.77
N VAL A 230 1.16 -16.82 25.60
CA VAL A 230 2.15 -16.17 26.47
C VAL A 230 1.53 -15.77 27.84
N SER A 231 0.23 -15.46 27.88
CA SER A 231 -0.48 -15.05 29.12
C SER A 231 -0.97 -16.23 29.99
N GLY A 232 -0.62 -17.47 29.62
CA GLY A 232 -1.19 -18.69 30.18
C GLY A 232 -0.28 -19.54 31.07
N ARG A 233 0.72 -18.99 31.77
CA ARG A 233 1.43 -19.74 32.84
C ARG A 233 0.55 -19.83 34.09
N LYS A 234 -0.54 -20.62 34.04
CA LYS A 234 -1.24 -21.07 35.25
C LYS A 234 -0.33 -22.03 36.02
N ILE A 235 0.02 -21.61 37.24
CA ILE A 235 0.65 -22.43 38.27
C ILE A 235 -0.16 -23.72 38.44
N ARG A 236 0.44 -24.87 38.16
CA ARG A 236 -0.21 -26.18 38.19
C ARG A 236 -0.19 -26.71 39.63
N GLY A 237 -1.29 -26.53 40.35
CA GLY A 237 -1.59 -27.30 41.57
C GLY A 237 -1.78 -28.79 41.24
N LYS A 238 -1.09 -29.63 42.00
CA LYS A 238 -1.08 -31.11 41.93
C LYS A 238 -2.48 -31.68 42.16
N LYS A 239 -3.01 -32.49 41.24
CA LYS A 239 -3.93 -33.58 41.59
C LYS A 239 -3.80 -34.73 40.60
N LEU A 240 -3.45 -35.90 41.14
CA LEU A 240 -3.33 -37.17 40.44
C LEU A 240 -4.70 -37.67 39.96
N GLY A 241 -4.71 -38.31 38.79
CA GLY A 241 -5.83 -39.11 38.28
C GLY A 241 -5.42 -39.83 37.00
N LEU A 242 -5.17 -41.12 37.09
CA LEU A 242 -4.97 -42.04 35.96
C LEU A 242 -6.23 -42.10 35.06
N LYS A 243 -6.05 -42.12 33.74
CA LYS A 243 -6.55 -43.19 32.86
C LYS A 243 -6.06 -43.04 31.40
N ASN A 244 -5.86 -44.21 30.80
CA ASN A 244 -5.23 -44.53 29.52
C ASN A 244 -5.90 -43.96 28.26
N GLY A 245 -5.11 -43.82 27.19
CA GLY A 245 -5.58 -43.73 25.81
C GLY A 245 -4.45 -43.38 24.84
N ASN A 246 -4.00 -44.35 24.05
CA ASN A 246 -3.03 -44.19 22.97
C ASN A 246 -3.52 -43.20 21.91
N MET A 247 -2.65 -42.30 21.46
CA MET A 247 -2.54 -41.89 20.05
C MET A 247 -1.14 -41.33 19.82
N VAL A 248 -0.37 -42.05 19.01
CA VAL A 248 0.89 -41.58 18.45
C VAL A 248 0.54 -40.67 17.30
N GLU A 249 0.74 -39.38 17.47
CA GLU A 249 0.85 -38.42 16.37
C GLU A 249 2.08 -37.56 16.63
N SER A 250 3.18 -37.94 15.97
CA SER A 250 4.39 -37.14 15.92
C SER A 250 4.35 -36.27 14.67
N GLN A 251 3.75 -35.09 14.78
CA GLN A 251 4.11 -33.95 13.95
C GLN A 251 4.58 -32.83 14.89
N LYS A 252 5.88 -32.52 14.78
CA LYS A 252 6.52 -31.40 15.46
C LYS A 252 5.98 -30.11 14.83
N ASP A 253 4.81 -29.66 15.28
CA ASP A 253 4.36 -28.30 15.02
C ASP A 253 5.28 -27.35 15.79
N SER A 254 6.34 -26.86 15.14
CA SER A 254 7.10 -25.73 15.64
C SER A 254 6.14 -24.54 15.71
N LYS A 255 5.64 -24.24 16.91
CA LYS A 255 4.68 -23.16 17.14
C LYS A 255 5.23 -21.86 16.56
N LYS A 256 4.61 -21.39 15.48
CA LYS A 256 4.95 -20.11 14.83
C LYS A 256 4.51 -18.97 15.73
N ASP A 257 5.42 -18.07 16.08
CA ASP A 257 5.08 -16.90 16.89
C ASP A 257 4.69 -15.74 15.98
N GLY A 258 3.42 -15.70 15.60
CA GLY A 258 2.81 -14.58 14.87
C GLY A 258 2.90 -14.69 13.34
N ALA A 259 2.86 -13.53 12.67
CA ALA A 259 2.64 -13.46 11.23
C ALA A 259 3.36 -12.27 10.58
N ALA A 260 3.65 -12.38 9.29
CA ALA A 260 4.14 -11.29 8.46
C ALA A 260 3.19 -11.03 7.29
N PHE A 261 2.99 -9.77 6.92
CA PHE A 261 2.18 -9.36 5.78
C PHE A 261 3.03 -8.57 4.79
N LEU A 262 3.18 -9.08 3.56
CA LEU A 262 3.89 -8.44 2.47
C LEU A 262 2.91 -7.62 1.63
N ALA A 263 3.17 -6.32 1.49
CA ALA A 263 2.30 -5.37 0.82
C ALA A 263 3.06 -4.46 -0.13
N VAL A 264 2.34 -3.70 -0.95
CA VAL A 264 2.93 -2.68 -1.84
C VAL A 264 2.58 -1.27 -1.38
N CYS A 265 3.58 -0.41 -1.30
CA CYS A 265 3.38 1.02 -1.05
C CYS A 265 2.61 1.65 -2.22
N ARG A 266 1.39 2.14 -1.99
CA ARG A 266 0.59 2.87 -3.01
C ARG A 266 0.74 4.41 -2.91
N GLY A 267 1.84 4.93 -2.37
CA GLY A 267 2.11 6.37 -2.19
C GLY A 267 3.28 6.65 -1.24
N LYS A 268 3.58 7.92 -0.93
CA LYS A 268 4.63 8.31 0.04
C LYS A 268 4.28 7.78 1.45
N VAL A 269 5.15 6.96 2.04
CA VAL A 269 4.88 6.07 3.19
C VAL A 269 5.50 6.56 4.49
N PHE A 270 4.81 6.30 5.61
CA PHE A 270 5.42 6.02 6.91
C PHE A 270 5.00 4.62 7.38
N CYS A 271 5.96 3.76 7.72
CA CYS A 271 5.72 2.45 8.32
C CYS A 271 5.53 2.59 9.84
N TYR A 272 4.51 1.95 10.40
CA TYR A 272 4.38 1.74 11.84
C TYR A 272 4.56 0.26 12.17
N SER A 273 5.40 -0.03 13.16
CA SER A 273 5.33 -1.27 13.94
C SER A 273 4.78 -0.88 15.31
N PHE A 274 3.65 -1.47 15.72
CA PHE A 274 3.13 -1.29 17.08
C PHE A 274 3.77 -2.36 17.98
N ILE A 275 4.56 -1.93 18.95
CA ILE A 275 4.98 -2.76 20.08
C ILE A 275 3.78 -2.94 21.01
#